data_AF-A0A938MPX9-F1
#
_entry.id   AF-A0A938MPX9-F1
#
_cell.length_a   1.000
_cell.length_b   1.000
_cell.length_c   1.000
_cell.angle_alpha   90.00
_cell.angle_beta   90.00
_cell.angle_gamma   90.00
#
_symmetry.space_group_name_H-M   'P 1'
#
loop_
_entity.id
_entity.type
_entity.pdbx_description
1 polymer ?
#
loop_
_entity_poly.entity_id
_entity_poly.type
_entity_poly.pdbx_seq_one_letter_code
_entity_poly.pdbx_strand_id
1 'polypeptide(L)'
;MRRAATSGTWLSQGVKYRATARGRNAMPGINKEVPHQLGQQQATERLRSFLDQVRERYKDLVSDFQGKWVENVLDFSLTTYGFKITGQLTVEDQLARLSANLPLAALPFRGKIEQSIGEELRRELS
;
A
#
# COMPACT_ATOMS: atom_id res chain seq x y z
N MET A 1 -30.70 -13.26 44.25
CA MET A 1 -30.41 -12.93 42.83
C MET A 1 -28.95 -13.25 42.51
N ARG A 2 -28.69 -14.36 41.82
CA ARG A 2 -27.35 -14.74 41.31
C ARG A 2 -27.59 -15.39 39.96
N ARG A 3 -27.14 -14.78 38.86
CA ARG A 3 -27.26 -15.37 37.52
C ARG A 3 -25.96 -16.09 37.16
N ALA A 4 -26.15 -17.34 36.75
CA ALA A 4 -25.15 -18.25 36.22
C ALA A 4 -24.72 -17.86 34.82
N ALA A 5 -23.53 -18.34 34.45
CA ALA A 5 -22.98 -18.34 33.10
C ALA A 5 -23.75 -19.32 32.20
N THR A 6 -23.90 -18.95 30.92
CA THR A 6 -24.08 -19.90 29.82
C THR A 6 -23.29 -19.42 28.61
N SER A 7 -22.39 -20.30 28.21
CA SER A 7 -21.61 -20.38 26.99
C SER A 7 -22.48 -20.36 25.72
N GLY A 8 -22.02 -19.64 24.69
CA GLY A 8 -22.61 -19.58 23.36
C GLY A 8 -21.53 -19.48 22.30
N THR A 9 -21.30 -20.62 21.66
CA THR A 9 -20.39 -20.98 20.56
C THR A 9 -20.38 -20.04 19.34
N TRP A 10 -19.16 -19.64 18.98
CA TRP A 10 -18.52 -19.39 17.66
C TRP A 10 -19.36 -19.27 16.38
N LEU A 11 -19.17 -18.16 15.64
CA LEU A 11 -18.67 -18.12 14.24
C LEU A 11 -18.61 -16.66 13.79
N SER A 12 -17.42 -16.06 13.83
CA SER A 12 -17.15 -14.84 13.10
C SER A 12 -15.75 -14.97 12.52
N GLN A 13 -15.69 -15.44 11.27
CA GLN A 13 -14.56 -15.20 10.40
C GLN A 13 -14.50 -13.69 10.14
N GLY A 14 -14.02 -12.94 11.13
CA GLY A 14 -13.47 -11.62 10.90
C GLY A 14 -12.01 -11.83 10.56
N VAL A 15 -11.64 -11.59 9.30
CA VAL A 15 -10.25 -11.29 8.96
C VAL A 15 -9.84 -10.14 9.87
N LYS A 16 -9.13 -10.48 10.95
CA LYS A 16 -8.58 -9.50 11.87
C LYS A 16 -7.47 -8.80 11.11
N TYR A 17 -7.81 -7.77 10.35
CA TYR A 17 -6.88 -6.72 10.00
C TYR A 17 -6.35 -6.18 11.33
N ARG A 18 -5.23 -6.75 11.80
CA ARG A 18 -4.43 -6.14 12.85
C ARG A 18 -3.83 -4.90 12.20
N ALA A 19 -4.59 -3.82 12.18
CA ALA A 19 -4.03 -2.50 12.15
C ALA A 19 -3.17 -2.37 13.41
N THR A 20 -1.89 -2.72 13.31
CA THR A 20 -0.89 -2.38 14.32
C THR A 20 -0.69 -0.87 14.25
N ALA A 21 -1.56 -0.14 14.94
CA ALA A 21 -1.37 1.27 15.19
C ALA A 21 -0.24 1.48 16.22
N ARG A 22 0.67 2.40 15.88
CA ARG A 22 1.56 3.17 16.77
C ARG A 22 2.78 2.45 17.38
N GLY A 23 3.79 2.26 16.54
CA GLY A 23 5.16 2.61 16.92
C GLY A 23 5.44 4.04 16.48
N ARG A 24 5.54 4.98 17.42
CA ARG A 24 6.20 6.28 17.18
C ARG A 24 7.67 6.01 16.94
N ASN A 25 8.03 5.69 15.71
CA ASN A 25 9.36 6.01 15.20
C ASN A 25 9.07 6.81 13.94
N ALA A 26 9.38 8.11 13.96
CA ALA A 26 9.23 8.99 12.81
C ALA A 26 10.23 8.55 11.74
N MET A 27 9.96 7.43 11.07
CA MET A 27 10.66 7.09 9.86
C MET A 27 10.11 8.02 8.78
N PRO A 28 10.98 8.79 8.11
CA PRO A 28 10.56 9.59 6.97
C PRO A 28 9.94 8.66 5.93
N GLY A 29 8.64 8.77 5.73
CA GLY A 29 7.91 7.88 4.85
C GLY A 29 6.73 8.59 4.22
N ILE A 30 6.23 8.01 3.13
CA ILE A 30 5.05 8.47 2.42
C ILE A 30 3.88 7.61 2.89
N ASN A 31 2.77 8.25 3.25
CA ASN A 31 1.49 7.57 3.45
C ASN A 31 0.47 8.27 2.57
N LYS A 32 -0.12 7.54 1.62
CA LYS A 32 -1.07 8.10 0.66
C LYS A 32 -2.31 7.21 0.59
N GLU A 33 -3.46 7.83 0.58
CA GLU A 33 -4.75 7.16 0.40
C GLU A 33 -5.42 7.68 -0.87
N VAL A 34 -5.90 6.77 -1.70
CA VAL A 34 -6.55 7.06 -2.97
C VAL A 34 -7.91 6.38 -3.00
N PRO A 35 -9.02 7.13 -2.91
CA PRO A 35 -10.36 6.55 -2.95
C PRO A 35 -10.71 6.06 -4.36
N HIS A 36 -11.54 5.01 -4.45
CA HIS A 36 -12.06 4.46 -5.70
C HIS A 36 -13.42 3.78 -5.50
N GLN A 37 -14.11 3.40 -6.57
CA GLN A 37 -15.44 2.76 -6.52
C GLN A 37 -15.49 1.38 -7.21
N LEU A 38 -14.32 0.84 -7.57
CA LEU A 38 -14.19 -0.40 -8.35
C LEU A 38 -14.42 -1.69 -7.54
N GLY A 39 -14.43 -1.62 -6.20
CA GLY A 39 -14.31 -2.81 -5.36
C GLY A 39 -12.88 -3.35 -5.31
N GLN A 40 -12.58 -4.14 -4.28
CA GLN A 40 -11.21 -4.60 -4.01
C GLN A 40 -10.59 -5.41 -5.16
N GLN A 41 -11.33 -6.39 -5.69
CA GLN A 41 -10.81 -7.31 -6.70
C GLN A 41 -10.44 -6.57 -7.99
N GLN A 42 -11.38 -5.80 -8.55
CA GLN A 42 -11.16 -5.07 -9.80
C GLN A 42 -10.04 -4.04 -9.65
N ALA A 43 -10.00 -3.30 -8.54
CA ALA A 43 -8.92 -2.36 -8.26
C ALA A 43 -7.55 -3.06 -8.18
N THR A 44 -7.48 -4.23 -7.54
CA THR A 44 -6.26 -5.04 -7.45
C THR A 44 -5.79 -5.49 -8.83
N GLU A 45 -6.68 -5.98 -9.68
CA GLU A 45 -6.36 -6.43 -11.04
C GLU A 45 -5.85 -5.29 -11.93
N ARG A 46 -6.47 -4.10 -11.83
CA ARG A 46 -5.98 -2.89 -12.53
C ARG A 46 -4.58 -2.50 -12.07
N LEU A 47 -4.35 -2.44 -10.75
CA LEU A 47 -3.06 -2.08 -10.19
C LEU A 47 -1.96 -3.10 -10.52
N ARG A 48 -2.29 -4.40 -10.58
CA ARG A 48 -1.36 -5.43 -11.07
C ARG A 48 -0.91 -5.14 -12.49
N SER A 49 -1.86 -4.90 -13.39
CA SER A 49 -1.59 -4.61 -14.80
C SER A 49 -0.80 -3.30 -14.99
N PHE A 50 -1.09 -2.30 -14.16
CA PHE A 50 -0.35 -1.04 -14.14
C PHE A 50 1.11 -1.23 -13.70
N LEU A 51 1.38 -2.04 -12.68
CA LEU A 51 2.76 -2.25 -12.20
C LEU A 51 3.66 -2.88 -13.26
N ASP A 52 3.12 -3.74 -14.12
CA ASP A 52 3.86 -4.28 -15.25
C ASP A 52 4.27 -3.17 -16.23
N GLN A 53 3.43 -2.15 -16.41
CA GLN A 53 3.72 -0.97 -17.22
C GLN A 53 4.70 0.00 -16.54
N VAL A 54 4.62 0.14 -15.21
CA VAL A 54 5.53 1.01 -14.43
C VAL A 54 6.98 0.59 -14.62
N ARG A 55 7.26 -0.72 -14.61
CA ARG A 55 8.61 -1.25 -14.81
C ARG A 55 9.20 -0.78 -16.14
N GLU A 56 8.40 -0.78 -17.19
CA GLU A 56 8.85 -0.35 -18.52
C GLU A 56 8.90 1.18 -18.64
N ARG A 57 7.86 1.89 -18.18
CA ARG A 57 7.72 3.35 -18.30
C ARG A 57 8.81 4.09 -17.52
N TYR A 58 9.21 3.55 -16.38
CA TYR A 58 10.16 4.20 -15.47
C TYR A 58 11.53 3.50 -15.44
N LYS A 59 11.84 2.62 -16.40
CA LYS A 59 13.13 1.89 -16.44
C LYS A 59 14.36 2.79 -16.40
N ASP A 60 14.27 4.01 -16.93
CA ASP A 60 15.36 4.99 -16.94
C ASP A 60 15.54 5.72 -15.59
N LEU A 61 14.50 5.69 -14.73
CA LEU A 61 14.45 6.39 -13.44
C LEU A 61 14.49 5.43 -12.25
N VAL A 62 14.07 4.18 -12.47
CA VAL A 62 13.87 3.15 -11.45
C VAL A 62 14.64 1.90 -11.85
N SER A 63 15.52 1.45 -10.95
CA SER A 63 16.20 0.15 -11.03
C SER A 63 15.73 -0.76 -9.89
N ASP A 64 16.08 -2.05 -9.98
CA ASP A 64 15.82 -3.04 -8.92
C ASP A 64 14.37 -3.10 -8.45
N PHE A 65 13.42 -2.85 -9.36
CA PHE A 65 12.01 -2.92 -9.03
C PHE A 65 11.62 -4.38 -8.74
N GLN A 66 11.25 -4.64 -7.49
CA GLN A 66 10.67 -5.89 -7.03
C GLN A 66 9.28 -5.59 -6.48
N GLY A 67 8.33 -6.43 -6.86
CA GLY A 67 6.96 -6.36 -6.36
C GLY A 67 6.42 -7.77 -6.20
N LYS A 68 5.84 -8.04 -5.03
CA LYS A 68 5.18 -9.30 -4.73
C LYS A 68 3.77 -9.02 -4.25
N TRP A 69 2.79 -9.52 -4.99
CA TRP A 69 1.41 -9.51 -4.56
C TRP A 69 1.13 -10.71 -3.66
N VAL A 70 0.41 -10.45 -2.56
CA VAL A 70 -0.26 -11.44 -1.73
C VAL A 70 -1.70 -10.97 -1.62
N GLU A 71 -2.60 -11.64 -2.33
CA GLU A 71 -4.01 -11.24 -2.44
C GLU A 71 -4.15 -9.77 -2.94
N ASN A 72 -4.68 -8.88 -2.12
CA ASN A 72 -4.92 -7.45 -2.37
C ASN A 72 -3.79 -6.54 -1.83
N VAL A 73 -2.68 -7.12 -1.38
CA VAL A 73 -1.53 -6.41 -0.82
C VAL A 73 -0.33 -6.60 -1.73
N LEU A 74 0.31 -5.50 -2.09
CA LEU A 74 1.61 -5.47 -2.78
C LEU A 74 2.68 -5.04 -1.80
N ASP A 75 3.67 -5.89 -1.58
CA ASP A 75 4.95 -5.48 -1.03
C ASP A 75 5.90 -5.15 -2.18
N PHE A 76 6.54 -3.98 -2.14
CA PHE A 76 7.44 -3.54 -3.19
C PHE A 76 8.74 -2.95 -2.65
N SER A 77 9.77 -3.03 -3.48
CA SER A 77 11.01 -2.28 -3.32
C SER A 77 11.52 -1.81 -4.66
N LEU A 78 12.12 -0.62 -4.69
CA LEU A 78 12.71 -0.05 -5.89
C LEU A 78 13.90 0.81 -5.53
N THR A 79 14.78 1.07 -6.49
CA THR A 79 15.87 2.02 -6.36
C THR A 79 15.63 3.16 -7.34
N THR A 80 15.68 4.41 -6.87
CA THR A 80 15.56 5.59 -7.73
C THR A 80 16.47 6.69 -7.22
N TYR A 81 17.11 7.43 -8.13
CA TYR A 81 18.13 8.43 -7.77
C TYR A 81 19.21 7.92 -6.80
N GLY A 82 19.52 6.61 -6.85
CA GLY A 82 20.47 5.96 -5.93
C GLY A 82 19.92 5.64 -4.53
N PHE A 83 18.64 5.91 -4.26
CA PHE A 83 17.98 5.61 -2.99
C PHE A 83 17.06 4.40 -3.11
N LYS A 84 17.23 3.44 -2.20
CA LYS A 84 16.31 2.31 -2.06
C LYS A 84 15.05 2.75 -1.29
N ILE A 85 13.91 2.55 -1.92
CA ILE A 85 12.58 2.79 -1.37
C ILE A 85 11.89 1.44 -1.19
N THR A 86 11.23 1.22 -0.07
CA THR A 86 10.45 0.01 0.19
C THR A 86 9.08 0.41 0.69
N GLY A 87 8.03 -0.32 0.31
CA GLY A 87 6.70 0.01 0.77
C GLY A 87 5.70 -1.10 0.54
N GLN A 88 4.47 -0.78 0.92
CA GLN A 88 3.31 -1.62 0.77
C GLN A 88 2.16 -0.81 0.17
N LEU A 89 1.42 -1.41 -0.75
CA LEU A 89 0.15 -0.91 -1.28
C LEU A 89 -0.94 -1.92 -0.95
N THR A 90 -1.91 -1.50 -0.15
CA THR A 90 -3.07 -2.32 0.24
C THR A 90 -4.30 -1.80 -0.47
N VAL A 91 -4.99 -2.68 -1.20
CA VAL A 91 -6.23 -2.36 -1.89
C VAL A 91 -7.39 -2.83 -1.02
N GLU A 92 -8.21 -1.88 -0.58
CA GLU A 92 -9.47 -2.11 0.13
C GLU A 92 -10.64 -1.95 -0.85
N ASP A 93 -11.87 -2.07 -0.38
CA ASP A 93 -13.05 -2.07 -1.26
C ASP A 93 -13.26 -0.73 -1.99
N GLN A 94 -12.98 0.38 -1.30
CA GLN A 94 -13.21 1.75 -1.80
C GLN A 94 -11.97 2.64 -1.64
N LEU A 95 -10.81 2.05 -1.32
CA LEU A 95 -9.62 2.78 -0.95
C LEU A 95 -8.36 1.99 -1.27
N ALA A 96 -7.38 2.62 -1.90
CA ALA A 96 -6.02 2.10 -1.98
C ALA A 96 -5.12 2.88 -1.02
N ARG A 97 -4.44 2.18 -0.11
CA ARG A 97 -3.51 2.75 0.88
C ARG A 97 -2.07 2.38 0.53
N LEU A 98 -1.26 3.38 0.24
CA LEU A 98 0.17 3.28 0.06
C LEU A 98 0.91 3.70 1.34
N SER A 99 1.87 2.89 1.76
CA SER A 99 2.86 3.25 2.78
C SER A 99 4.26 2.93 2.26
N ALA A 100 5.15 3.91 2.21
CA ALA A 100 6.53 3.72 1.75
C ALA A 100 7.52 4.35 2.72
N ASN A 101 8.62 3.65 2.96
CA ASN A 101 9.75 4.13 3.73
C ASN A 101 10.78 4.77 2.81
N LEU A 102 11.20 5.98 3.16
CA LEU A 102 12.26 6.70 2.45
C LEU A 102 13.51 6.74 3.33
N PRO A 103 14.71 6.62 2.75
CA PRO A 103 15.93 7.01 3.43
C PRO A 103 15.89 8.52 3.77
N LEU A 104 16.52 8.93 4.87
CA LEU A 104 16.61 10.36 5.25
C LEU A 104 17.19 11.22 4.13
N ALA A 105 18.15 10.70 3.36
CA ALA A 105 18.75 11.38 2.22
C ALA A 105 17.77 11.68 1.07
N ALA A 106 16.65 10.95 0.98
CA ALA A 106 15.62 11.15 -0.04
C ALA A 106 14.52 12.14 0.38
N LEU A 107 14.57 12.67 1.61
CA LEU A 107 13.56 13.58 2.16
C LEU A 107 13.26 14.84 1.31
N PRO A 108 14.25 15.51 0.71
CA PRO A 108 13.99 16.68 -0.14
C PRO A 108 13.07 16.34 -1.34
N PHE A 109 13.06 15.08 -1.77
CA PHE A 109 12.26 14.59 -2.89
C PHE A 109 10.94 13.96 -2.49
N ARG A 110 10.67 13.80 -1.18
CA ARG A 110 9.47 13.13 -0.65
C ARG A 110 8.19 13.62 -1.29
N GLY A 111 7.99 14.94 -1.34
CA GLY A 111 6.76 15.54 -1.88
C GLY A 111 6.54 15.20 -3.36
N LYS A 112 7.61 15.23 -4.17
CA LYS A 112 7.55 14.88 -5.59
C LYS A 112 7.21 13.40 -5.78
N ILE A 113 7.85 12.51 -5.01
CA ILE A 113 7.59 11.07 -5.07
C ILE A 113 6.14 10.77 -4.65
N GLU A 114 5.68 11.35 -3.55
CA GLU A 114 4.30 11.20 -3.06
C GLU A 114 3.28 11.68 -4.08
N GLN A 115 3.53 12.84 -4.70
CA GLN A 115 2.67 13.39 -5.73
C GLN A 115 2.64 12.48 -6.97
N SER A 116 3.80 12.09 -7.51
CA SER A 116 3.87 11.24 -8.70
C SER A 116 3.16 9.91 -8.50
N ILE A 117 3.41 9.21 -7.38
CA ILE A 117 2.74 7.93 -7.12
C ILE A 117 1.23 8.15 -6.91
N GLY A 118 0.84 9.18 -6.16
CA GLY A 118 -0.57 9.47 -5.92
C GLY A 118 -1.36 9.77 -7.18
N GLU A 119 -0.78 10.50 -8.13
CA GLU A 119 -1.41 10.81 -9.42
C GLU A 119 -1.55 9.57 -10.31
N GLU A 120 -0.52 8.72 -10.38
CA GLU A 120 -0.63 7.48 -11.15
C GLU A 120 -1.67 6.53 -10.55
N LEU A 121 -1.70 6.37 -9.21
CA LEU A 121 -2.73 5.55 -8.56
C LEU A 121 -4.14 6.08 -8.83
N ARG A 122 -4.34 7.40 -8.79
CA ARG A 122 -5.63 8.02 -9.12
C ARG A 122 -6.05 7.76 -10.56
N ARG A 123 -5.10 7.86 -11.49
CA ARG A 123 -5.34 7.63 -12.91
C ARG A 123 -5.78 6.19 -13.19
N GLU A 124 -5.16 5.21 -12.55
CA GLU A 124 -5.46 3.80 -12.79
C GLU A 124 -6.75 3.33 -12.09
N LEU A 125 -7.09 3.98 -10.98
CA LEU A 125 -8.26 3.65 -10.16
C LEU A 125 -9.49 4.50 -10.46
N SER A 126 -9.41 5.44 -11.41
CA SER A 126 -10.56 6.22 -11.87
C SER A 126 -11.57 5.42 -12.69
#